data_AF-A0ABD5CRA2-F1
#
_entry.id   AF-A0ABD5CRA2-F1
#
_cell.length_a   1.000
_cell.length_b   1.000
_cell.length_c   1.000
_cell.angle_alpha   90.00
_cell.angle_beta   90.00
_cell.angle_gamma   90.00
#
_symmetry.space_group_name_H-M   'P 1'
#
loop_
_entity.id
_entity.type
_entity.pdbx_description
1 polymer ?
#
loop_
_entity_poly.entity_id
_entity_poly.type
_entity_poly.pdbx_seq_one_letter_code
_entity_poly.pdbx_strand_id
1 'polypeptide(L)' 'MTPEKVLSMFERQYLEGKAPVDLEETCANFAAWVASTWEQLDAGHRSLLVTVGAALWREGYNVRAGSATKDLW' A
#
# COMPACT_ATOMS: atom_id res chain seq x y z
N MET A 1 -11.17 7.29 -17.41
CA MET A 1 -10.79 6.19 -16.49
C MET A 1 -11.89 6.10 -15.43
N THR A 2 -12.38 4.91 -15.07
CA THR A 2 -13.43 4.74 -14.02
C THR A 2 -12.89 3.96 -12.83
N PRO A 3 -13.46 4.10 -11.61
CA PRO A 3 -13.04 3.33 -10.44
C PRO A 3 -13.06 1.81 -10.67
N GLU A 4 -14.09 1.28 -11.34
CA GLU A 4 -14.25 -0.15 -11.62
C GLU A 4 -13.14 -0.65 -12.55
N LYS A 5 -12.75 0.16 -13.53
CA LYS A 5 -11.65 -0.16 -14.43
C LYS A 5 -10.30 -0.16 -13.69
N VAL A 6 -10.10 0.73 -12.72
CA VAL A 6 -8.88 0.73 -11.89
C VAL A 6 -8.86 -0.50 -10.96
N LEU A 7 -9.98 -0.87 -10.35
CA LEU A 7 -10.09 -2.06 -9.51
C LEU A 7 -9.77 -3.35 -10.28
N SER A 8 -10.32 -3.51 -11.49
CA SER A 8 -9.99 -4.66 -12.34
C SER A 8 -8.50 -4.72 -12.72
N MET A 9 -7.81 -3.59 -12.81
CA MET A 9 -6.35 -3.56 -13.01
C MET A 9 -5.61 -4.05 -11.76
N PHE A 10 -6.05 -3.69 -10.55
CA PHE A 10 -5.47 -4.21 -9.30
C PHE A 10 -5.64 -5.72 -9.20
N GLU A 11 -6.86 -6.22 -9.43
CA GLU A 11 -7.16 -7.65 -9.43
C GLU A 11 -6.29 -8.41 -10.45
N ARG A 12 -6.14 -7.87 -11.65
CA ARG A 12 -5.28 -8.47 -12.67
C ARG A 12 -3.81 -8.53 -12.25
N GLN A 13 -3.26 -7.46 -11.68
CA GLN A 13 -1.88 -7.45 -11.18
C GLN A 13 -1.67 -8.49 -10.06
N TYR A 14 -2.66 -8.65 -9.18
CA TYR A 14 -2.67 -9.68 -8.15
C TYR A 14 -2.69 -11.10 -8.75
N LEU A 15 -3.63 -11.38 -9.67
CA LEU A 15 -3.75 -12.69 -10.31
C LEU A 15 -2.54 -13.06 -11.19
N GLU A 16 -1.88 -12.06 -11.78
CA GLU A 16 -0.66 -12.25 -12.58
C GLU A 16 0.61 -12.39 -11.71
N GLY A 17 0.50 -12.31 -10.38
CA GLY A 17 1.65 -12.42 -9.46
C GLY A 17 2.63 -11.25 -9.54
N LYS A 18 2.18 -10.10 -10.05
CA LYS A 18 2.99 -8.89 -10.24
C LYS A 18 2.88 -7.90 -9.08
N ALA A 19 1.93 -8.12 -8.17
CA ALA A 19 1.88 -7.40 -6.90
C ALA A 19 3.09 -7.83 -6.05
N PRO A 20 3.93 -6.89 -5.58
CA PRO A 20 5.02 -7.22 -4.68
C PRO A 20 4.46 -7.91 -3.43
N VAL A 21 5.09 -9.02 -3.04
CA VAL A 21 4.70 -9.76 -1.82
C VAL A 21 5.24 -9.05 -0.57
N ASP A 22 6.30 -8.26 -0.72
CA ASP A 22 6.87 -7.49 0.38
C ASP A 22 6.11 -6.17 0.59
N LEU A 23 5.35 -6.15 1.67
CA LEU A 23 4.53 -5.01 2.06
C LEU A 23 5.37 -3.85 2.62
N GLU A 24 6.56 -4.11 3.17
CA GLU A 24 7.48 -3.06 3.61
C GLU A 24 8.09 -2.33 2.41
N GLU A 25 8.60 -3.08 1.43
CA GLU A 25 9.10 -2.52 0.18
C GLU A 25 8.00 -1.74 -0.55
N THR A 26 6.77 -2.28 -0.60
CA THR A 26 5.62 -1.59 -1.19
C THR A 26 5.31 -0.28 -0.47
N CYS A 27 5.30 -0.25 0.86
CA CYS A 27 5.08 0.96 1.64
C CYS A 27 6.19 1.99 1.44
N ALA A 28 7.46 1.56 1.41
CA ALA A 28 8.60 2.43 1.18
C ALA A 28 8.55 3.08 -0.21
N ASN A 29 8.28 2.28 -1.25
CA ASN A 29 8.13 2.77 -2.62
C ASN A 29 6.95 3.73 -2.77
N PHE A 30 5.81 3.43 -2.14
CA PHE A 30 4.66 4.34 -2.12
C PHE A 30 4.98 5.66 -1.42
N ALA A 31 5.62 5.61 -0.24
CA ALA A 31 6.01 6.81 0.50
C ALA A 31 7.02 7.67 -0.30
N ALA A 32 8.01 7.05 -0.93
CA ALA A 32 8.97 7.74 -1.78
C ALA A 32 8.30 8.43 -2.97
N TRP A 33 7.35 7.75 -3.63
CA TRP A 33 6.56 8.35 -4.70
C TRP A 33 5.73 9.53 -4.18
N VAL A 34 4.96 9.37 -3.10
CA VAL A 34 4.15 10.46 -2.50
C VAL A 34 5.02 11.67 -2.16
N ALA A 35 6.19 11.44 -1.54
CA ALA A 35 7.14 12.51 -1.22
C ALA A 35 7.62 13.25 -2.47
N SER A 36 7.90 12.53 -3.57
CA SER A 36 8.37 13.13 -4.83
C SER A 36 7.35 14.05 -5.51
N THR A 37 6.05 13.84 -5.26
CA THR A 37 4.96 14.64 -5.83
C THR A 37 4.27 15.56 -4.81
N TRP A 38 4.73 15.61 -3.57
CA TRP A 38 4.02 16.24 -2.45
C TRP A 38 3.54 17.68 -2.72
N GLU A 39 4.43 18.51 -3.27
CA GLU A 39 4.15 19.91 -3.55
C GLU A 39 3.08 20.12 -4.64
N GLN A 40 2.83 19.11 -5.47
CA GLN A 40 1.84 19.16 -6.57
C GLN A 40 0.45 18.70 -6.13
N LEU A 41 0.33 18.08 -4.95
CA LEU A 41 -0.92 17.56 -4.42
C LEU A 41 -1.64 18.63 -3.61
N ASP A 42 -2.95 18.78 -3.79
CA ASP A 42 -3.76 19.57 -2.87
C ASP A 42 -3.97 18.85 -1.51
N ALA A 43 -4.53 19.57 -0.55
CA ALA A 43 -4.75 19.06 0.80
C ALA A 43 -5.66 17.81 0.85
N GLY A 44 -6.66 17.72 -0.03
CA GLY A 44 -7.57 16.57 -0.10
C GLY A 44 -6.84 15.33 -0.60
N HIS A 45 -6.07 15.47 -1.68
CA HIS A 45 -5.24 14.39 -2.22
C HIS A 45 -4.15 13.95 -1.24
N ARG A 46 -3.48 14.88 -0.55
CA ARG A 46 -2.50 14.57 0.51
C ARG A 46 -3.14 13.72 1.62
N SER A 47 -4.30 14.14 2.12
CA SER A 47 -5.02 13.41 3.18
C SER A 47 -5.42 11.99 2.73
N LEU A 48 -5.92 11.85 1.50
CA LEU A 48 -6.29 10.56 0.94
C LEU A 48 -5.07 9.62 0.83
N LEU A 49 -3.97 10.10 0.25
CA LEU A 49 -2.77 9.28 0.04
C LEU A 49 -2.10 8.88 1.36
N VAL A 50 -2.07 9.76 2.36
CA VAL A 50 -1.58 9.42 3.71
C VAL A 50 -2.48 8.35 4.35
N THR A 51 -3.81 8.45 4.18
CA THR A 51 -4.75 7.43 4.70
C THR A 51 -4.54 6.07 4.05
N VAL A 52 -4.30 6.04 2.72
CA VAL A 52 -3.95 4.81 1.99
C VAL A 52 -2.65 4.22 2.51
N GLY A 53 -1.59 5.03 2.66
CA GLY A 53 -0.31 4.58 3.20
C GLY A 53 -0.42 4.01 4.61
N ALA A 54 -1.22 4.65 5.48
CA ALA A 54 -1.47 4.17 6.84
C ALA A 54 -2.21 2.82 6.86
N ALA A 55 -3.18 2.63 5.95
CA ALA A 55 -3.88 1.35 5.81
C ALA A 55 -2.92 0.24 5.34
N LEU A 56 -2.09 0.50 4.33
CA LEU A 56 -1.07 -0.45 3.85
C LEU A 56 -0.08 -0.82 4.96
N TRP A 57 0.41 0.17 5.71
CA TRP A 57 1.35 -0.05 6.80
C TRP A 57 0.75 -0.90 7.93
N ARG A 58 -0.53 -0.68 8.26
CA ARG A 58 -1.24 -1.46 9.29
C ARG A 58 -1.30 -2.95 8.91
N GLU A 59 -1.60 -3.28 7.66
CA GLU A 59 -1.62 -4.67 7.22
C GLU A 59 -0.23 -5.32 7.37
N GLY A 60 0.86 -4.58 7.12
CA GLY A 60 2.23 -5.07 7.32
C GLY A 60 2.59 -5.23 8.80
N TYR A 61 2.13 -4.33 9.65
CA TYR A 61 2.30 -4.43 11.10
C TYR A 61 1.57 -5.66 11.67
N ASN A 62 0.35 -5.95 11.21
CA ASN A 62 -0.41 -7.13 11.60
C ASN A 62 0.28 -8.44 11.19
N VAL A 63 0.90 -8.48 10.01
CA VAL A 63 1.72 -9.64 9.58
C VAL A 63 2.90 -9.87 10.54
N ARG A 64 3.61 -8.81 10.93
CA ARG A 64 4.74 -8.92 11.88
C ARG A 64 4.29 -9.33 13.29
N ALA A 65 3.19 -8.77 13.79
CA ALA A 65 2.63 -9.15 15.09
C ALA A 65 2.12 -10.61 15.10
N GLY A 66 1.57 -11.07 13.96
CA GLY A 66 1.14 -12.45 13.75
C GLY A 66 2.28 -13.44 13.58
N SER A 67 3.42 -13.04 12.98
CA SER A 67 4.61 -13.91 12.90
C SER A 67 5.28 -14.04 14.26
N ALA A 68 5.41 -12.95 15.00
CA ALA A 68 6.00 -12.94 16.35
C ALA A 68 5.25 -13.83 17.34
N THR A 69 3.95 -14.06 17.14
CA THR A 69 3.15 -14.99 17.97
C THR A 69 3.20 -16.44 17.49
N LYS A 70 3.63 -16.69 16.24
CA LYS A 70 3.74 -18.03 15.67
C LYS A 70 5.05 -18.74 16.06
N ASP A 71 6.10 -17.97 16.37
CA ASP A 71 7.40 -18.48 16.86
C ASP A 71 7.45 -18.76 18.37
N LEU A 72 6.32 -18.59 19.09
CA LEU A 72 6.23 -18.75 20.54
C LEU A 72 5.57 -20.06 21.00
N TRP A 73 5.29 -21.00 20.08
CA TRP A 73 4.69 -22.31 20.39
C TRP A 73 5.39 -23.45 19.66
#